data_AF-A0A9P6G427-F1
#
_entry.id   AF-A0A9P6G427-F1
#
_cell.length_a   1.000
_cell.length_b   1.000
_cell.length_c   1.000
_cell.angle_alpha   90.00
_cell.angle_beta   90.00
_cell.angle_gamma   90.00
#
_symmetry.space_group_name_H-M   'P 1'
#
loop_
_entity.id
_entity.type
_entity.pdbx_description
1 polymer ?
#
loop_
_entity_poly.entity_id
_entity_poly.type
_entity_poly.pdbx_seq_one_letter_code
_entity_poly.pdbx_strand_id
1 'polypeptide(L)'
;MSRSFFLSSAILALRASAQLTASVCTDEKTGITFHGLQHSSGYKLGYALPETLTNDLIAQLVAPITDDGGWAGFPLGQSMVGSVLVTAWPHDGEVISSFRKATGYTNPPVVTGNFSMITIPEGTWVNGTAFFYTFLCKDCVGDTVADGIVLSDTTNVFSWAYSDTPLTDPSTASAVLNMHNGGYGSFGFTVSDAQSADFATWAAMATGSAGGSANSTGNSTTPIGGGGSSNTTTPTNTTAIISDLAYDYIVCGAGPAGIIAAERIAESGASVLLLERGGPSLAFTGNNDTLSWNSSVSMYDVPGLDY
;
A
#
# COMPACT_ATOMS: atom_id res chain seq x y z
N MET A 1 -16.55 59.46 24.41
CA MET A 1 -15.93 59.22 23.10
C MET A 1 -15.97 57.73 22.83
N SER A 2 -16.66 57.36 21.76
CA SER A 2 -16.81 56.00 21.25
C SER A 2 -15.47 55.43 20.83
N ARG A 3 -15.24 54.13 21.08
CA ARG A 3 -14.67 53.23 20.07
C ARG A 3 -14.77 51.77 20.50
N SER A 4 -15.70 51.08 19.84
CA SER A 4 -15.80 49.63 19.72
C SER A 4 -14.48 49.03 19.23
N PHE A 5 -14.07 47.91 19.85
CA PHE A 5 -13.26 46.91 19.17
C PHE A 5 -14.13 45.68 18.94
N PHE A 6 -14.20 45.32 17.67
CA PHE A 6 -15.05 44.31 17.07
C PHE A 6 -14.69 42.90 17.54
N LEU A 7 -15.75 42.10 17.70
CA LEU A 7 -15.77 40.64 17.54
C LEU A 7 -14.84 40.21 16.39
N SER A 8 -13.85 39.38 16.69
CA SER A 8 -13.29 38.45 15.69
C SER A 8 -12.46 37.39 16.38
N SER A 9 -13.02 36.19 16.57
CA SER A 9 -12.31 34.90 16.64
C SER A 9 -13.32 33.79 16.99
N ALA A 10 -14.17 33.43 16.03
CA ALA A 10 -14.99 32.23 16.10
C ALA A 10 -15.19 31.67 14.68
N ILE A 11 -14.10 31.22 14.06
CA ILE A 11 -14.15 30.29 12.93
C ILE A 11 -13.01 29.30 13.16
N LEU A 12 -13.19 28.40 14.12
CA LEU A 12 -12.45 27.14 14.12
C LEU A 12 -13.11 26.31 13.01
N ALA A 13 -12.47 26.28 11.85
CA ALA A 13 -12.92 25.51 10.71
C ALA A 13 -13.05 24.04 11.15
N LEU A 14 -14.29 23.55 11.21
CA LEU A 14 -14.56 22.12 11.09
C LEU A 14 -13.98 21.70 9.73
N ARG A 15 -12.77 21.15 9.75
CA ARG A 15 -12.33 20.25 8.69
C ARG A 15 -13.08 18.95 8.92
N ALA A 16 -14.34 18.91 8.49
CA ALA A 16 -14.99 17.64 8.22
C ALA A 16 -14.26 17.07 7.01
N SER A 17 -13.27 16.21 7.25
CA SER A 17 -12.89 15.21 6.25
C SER A 17 -14.20 14.52 5.87
N ALA A 18 -14.63 14.63 4.61
CA ALA A 18 -15.75 13.86 4.12
C ALA A 18 -15.31 12.40 4.15
N GLN A 19 -15.52 11.74 5.29
CA GLN A 19 -15.21 10.34 5.46
C GLN A 19 -16.17 9.59 4.55
N LEU A 20 -15.62 8.89 3.55
CA LEU A 20 -16.43 8.07 2.66
C LEU A 20 -17.20 7.07 3.53
N THR A 21 -18.53 7.11 3.45
CA THR A 21 -19.37 6.19 4.20
C THR A 21 -19.27 4.81 3.59
N ALA A 22 -19.01 3.81 4.42
CA ALA A 22 -19.11 2.43 3.97
C ALA A 22 -20.52 2.12 3.46
N SER A 23 -20.59 1.12 2.61
CA SER A 23 -21.76 0.68 1.88
C SER A 23 -21.77 -0.85 1.85
N VAL A 24 -22.96 -1.41 1.64
CA VAL A 24 -23.17 -2.86 1.56
C VAL A 24 -23.14 -3.27 0.09
N CYS A 25 -22.46 -4.37 -0.21
CA CYS A 25 -22.46 -4.97 -1.53
C CYS A 25 -22.49 -6.50 -1.40
N THR A 26 -23.50 -7.14 -1.97
CA THR A 26 -23.53 -8.60 -2.11
C THR A 26 -22.92 -8.96 -3.45
N ASP A 27 -21.87 -9.79 -3.43
CA ASP A 27 -21.25 -10.30 -4.65
C ASP A 27 -22.17 -11.37 -5.27
N GLU A 28 -22.67 -11.10 -6.48
CA GLU A 28 -23.68 -11.95 -7.12
C GLU A 28 -23.15 -13.36 -7.46
N LYS A 29 -21.83 -13.52 -7.65
CA LYS A 29 -21.21 -14.81 -7.99
C LYS A 29 -21.05 -15.70 -6.77
N THR A 30 -20.55 -15.15 -5.66
CA THR A 30 -20.29 -15.93 -4.44
C THR A 30 -21.45 -15.92 -3.45
N GLY A 31 -22.36 -14.95 -3.54
CA GLY A 31 -23.40 -14.69 -2.55
C GLY A 31 -22.87 -14.06 -1.25
N ILE A 32 -21.58 -13.72 -1.17
CA ILE A 32 -20.98 -13.11 0.02
C ILE A 32 -21.44 -11.65 0.13
N THR A 33 -21.90 -11.26 1.31
CA THR A 33 -22.22 -9.87 1.59
C THR A 33 -21.04 -9.20 2.27
N PHE A 34 -20.56 -8.13 1.63
CA PHE A 34 -19.44 -7.33 2.12
C PHE A 34 -19.90 -5.95 2.58
N HIS A 35 -19.20 -5.45 3.60
CA HIS A 35 -19.32 -4.08 4.07
C HIS A 35 -18.00 -3.35 3.87
N GLY A 36 -18.06 -2.17 3.25
CA GLY A 36 -16.87 -1.34 3.04
C GLY A 36 -17.05 -0.27 1.99
N LEU A 37 -15.98 0.07 1.29
CA LEU A 37 -15.95 1.18 0.36
C LEU A 37 -16.51 0.83 -1.02
N GLN A 38 -17.33 1.73 -1.56
CA GLN A 38 -17.60 1.85 -2.99
C GLN A 38 -17.22 3.27 -3.44
N HIS A 39 -16.07 3.40 -4.09
CA HIS A 39 -15.54 4.70 -4.52
C HIS A 39 -16.07 5.07 -5.91
N SER A 40 -16.19 6.38 -6.18
CA SER A 40 -16.69 6.90 -7.46
C SER A 40 -15.82 6.54 -8.66
N SER A 41 -14.55 6.18 -8.44
CA SER A 41 -13.66 5.66 -9.49
C SER A 41 -14.01 4.25 -9.95
N GLY A 42 -14.82 3.51 -9.20
CA GLY A 42 -15.09 2.09 -9.43
C GLY A 42 -14.28 1.15 -8.54
N TYR A 43 -13.32 1.67 -7.75
CA TYR A 43 -12.65 0.89 -6.71
C TYR A 43 -13.65 0.48 -5.62
N LYS A 44 -13.58 -0.78 -5.19
CA LYS A 44 -14.34 -1.30 -4.05
C LYS A 44 -13.43 -2.12 -3.13
N LEU A 45 -13.64 -1.95 -1.83
CA LEU A 45 -13.01 -2.78 -0.81
C LEU A 45 -14.05 -3.17 0.22
N GLY A 46 -14.32 -4.45 0.33
CA GLY A 46 -15.32 -4.99 1.23
C GLY A 46 -14.73 -6.01 2.19
N TYR A 47 -15.27 -6.03 3.41
CA TYR A 47 -14.92 -7.01 4.44
C TYR A 47 -16.16 -7.79 4.86
N ALA A 48 -15.97 -9.07 5.17
CA ALA A 48 -16.90 -9.91 5.89
C ALA A 48 -16.17 -10.54 7.09
N LEU A 49 -16.80 -10.51 8.26
CA LEU A 49 -16.26 -10.91 9.54
C LEU A 49 -17.17 -11.97 10.20
N PRO A 50 -16.64 -12.83 11.07
CA PRO A 50 -17.46 -13.72 11.89
C PRO A 50 -18.18 -12.94 13.01
N GLU A 51 -19.33 -13.43 13.46
CA GLU A 51 -20.06 -12.87 14.62
C GLU A 51 -19.22 -12.88 15.90
N THR A 52 -18.40 -13.92 16.09
CA THR A 52 -17.36 -13.95 17.10
C THR A 52 -16.03 -13.66 16.42
N LEU A 53 -15.43 -12.50 16.70
CA LEU A 53 -14.18 -12.10 16.06
C LEU A 53 -13.08 -13.14 16.28
N THR A 54 -12.35 -13.38 15.21
CA THR A 54 -11.13 -14.22 15.17
C THR A 54 -10.03 -13.42 14.47
N ASN A 55 -8.89 -14.06 14.24
CA ASN A 55 -7.81 -13.45 13.45
C ASN A 55 -8.08 -13.49 11.93
N ASP A 56 -9.17 -14.13 11.49
CA ASP A 56 -9.50 -14.34 10.09
C ASP A 56 -10.62 -13.37 9.62
N LEU A 57 -10.52 -12.92 8.37
CA LEU A 57 -11.56 -12.16 7.67
C LEU A 57 -11.65 -12.59 6.20
N ILE A 58 -12.76 -12.29 5.53
CA ILE A 58 -12.84 -12.39 4.06
C ILE A 58 -12.83 -10.98 3.52
N ALA A 59 -11.98 -10.72 2.52
CA ALA A 59 -11.94 -9.45 1.83
C ALA A 59 -12.28 -9.63 0.35
N GLN A 60 -12.94 -8.63 -0.22
CA GLN A 60 -13.05 -8.47 -1.67
C GLN A 60 -12.44 -7.14 -2.08
N LEU A 61 -11.48 -7.21 -2.99
CA LEU A 61 -10.86 -6.09 -3.67
C LEU A 61 -11.38 -6.07 -5.12
N VAL A 62 -12.00 -4.97 -5.52
CA VAL A 62 -12.40 -4.72 -6.91
C VAL A 62 -11.76 -3.44 -7.35
N ALA A 63 -11.11 -3.43 -8.51
CA ALA A 63 -10.56 -2.21 -9.05
C ALA A 63 -10.81 -2.12 -10.57
N PRO A 64 -11.01 -0.89 -11.09
CA PRO A 64 -11.36 -0.62 -12.49
C PRO A 64 -10.13 -0.74 -13.40
N ILE A 65 -9.47 -1.89 -13.35
CA ILE A 65 -8.22 -2.20 -14.03
C ILE A 65 -8.36 -3.56 -14.71
N THR A 66 -7.84 -3.66 -15.92
CA THR A 66 -7.73 -4.91 -16.70
C THR A 66 -6.27 -5.38 -16.74
N ASP A 67 -6.02 -6.54 -17.36
CA ASP A 67 -4.68 -7.15 -17.45
C ASP A 67 -3.58 -6.13 -17.75
N ASP A 68 -2.56 -6.11 -16.89
CA ASP A 68 -1.37 -5.25 -16.92
C ASP A 68 -1.62 -3.73 -16.85
N GLY A 69 -2.84 -3.31 -16.55
CA GLY A 69 -3.26 -1.90 -16.52
C GLY A 69 -3.02 -1.15 -15.20
N GLY A 70 -2.42 -1.78 -14.19
CA GLY A 70 -2.16 -1.17 -12.88
C GLY A 70 -2.27 -2.15 -11.72
N TRP A 71 -2.56 -1.66 -10.52
CA TRP A 71 -2.64 -2.47 -9.31
C TRP A 71 -3.56 -1.83 -8.26
N ALA A 72 -4.06 -2.63 -7.32
CA ALA A 72 -4.87 -2.16 -6.21
C ALA A 72 -4.44 -2.79 -4.89
N GLY A 73 -4.72 -2.13 -3.77
CA GLY A 73 -4.31 -2.62 -2.48
C GLY A 73 -4.86 -1.83 -1.31
N PHE A 74 -4.59 -2.37 -0.12
CA PHE A 74 -4.99 -1.78 1.15
C PHE A 74 -4.08 -2.26 2.28
N PRO A 75 -3.79 -1.42 3.27
CA PRO A 75 -3.12 -1.85 4.50
C PRO A 75 -4.04 -2.72 5.37
N LEU A 76 -3.46 -3.74 6.00
CA LEU A 76 -3.97 -4.38 7.21
C LEU A 76 -3.71 -3.47 8.41
N GLY A 77 -4.29 -2.27 8.36
CA GLY A 77 -4.05 -1.14 9.24
C GLY A 77 -4.55 0.15 8.59
N GLN A 78 -4.18 1.30 9.15
CA GLN A 78 -4.62 2.62 8.64
C GLN A 78 -3.60 3.30 7.73
N SER A 79 -2.31 3.01 7.91
CA SER A 79 -1.23 3.70 7.20
C SER A 79 -0.51 2.75 6.24
N MET A 80 0.06 3.31 5.17
CA MET A 80 0.98 2.59 4.28
C MET A 80 2.24 2.14 5.05
N VAL A 81 2.76 2.99 5.94
CA VAL A 81 4.00 2.74 6.65
C VAL A 81 3.71 2.00 7.96
N GLY A 82 4.45 0.93 8.21
CA GLY A 82 4.36 0.16 9.46
C GLY A 82 3.32 -0.96 9.46
N SER A 83 2.33 -0.92 8.56
CA SER A 83 1.34 -1.99 8.36
C SER A 83 1.77 -3.00 7.30
N VAL A 84 1.27 -4.23 7.42
CA VAL A 84 1.27 -5.18 6.30
C VAL A 84 0.27 -4.68 5.26
N LEU A 85 0.62 -4.75 3.99
CA LEU A 85 -0.19 -4.30 2.87
C LEU A 85 -0.64 -5.50 2.05
N VAL A 86 -1.91 -5.54 1.67
CA VAL A 86 -2.41 -6.42 0.62
C VAL A 86 -2.31 -5.67 -0.71
N THR A 87 -1.73 -6.31 -1.71
CA THR A 87 -1.67 -5.77 -3.07
C THR A 87 -2.06 -6.85 -4.07
N ALA A 88 -2.79 -6.49 -5.12
CA ALA A 88 -3.17 -7.39 -6.19
C ALA A 88 -3.34 -6.67 -7.52
N TRP A 89 -3.16 -7.39 -8.62
CA TRP A 89 -3.37 -6.91 -9.98
C TRP A 89 -3.67 -8.08 -10.93
N PRO A 90 -4.36 -7.81 -12.05
CA PRO A 90 -4.60 -8.81 -13.08
C PRO A 90 -3.39 -8.92 -14.03
N HIS A 91 -3.03 -10.15 -14.37
CA HIS A 91 -1.99 -10.49 -15.34
C HIS A 91 -2.35 -11.82 -16.02
N ASP A 92 -2.35 -11.85 -17.36
CA ASP A 92 -2.71 -13.02 -18.16
C ASP A 92 -4.07 -13.66 -17.77
N GLY A 93 -5.04 -12.84 -17.37
CA GLY A 93 -6.38 -13.29 -16.96
C GLY A 93 -6.45 -13.92 -15.57
N GLU A 94 -5.32 -13.99 -14.85
CA GLU A 94 -5.24 -14.39 -13.44
C GLU A 94 -5.02 -13.16 -12.55
N VAL A 95 -5.33 -13.30 -11.25
CA VAL A 95 -5.02 -12.26 -10.26
C VAL A 95 -3.75 -12.65 -9.52
N ILE A 96 -2.71 -11.84 -9.67
CA ILE A 96 -1.49 -11.94 -8.86
C ILE A 96 -1.68 -11.09 -7.60
N SER A 97 -1.28 -11.63 -6.45
CA SER A 97 -1.37 -10.94 -5.17
C SER A 97 -0.16 -11.17 -4.29
N SER A 98 0.08 -10.24 -3.36
CA SER A 98 1.17 -10.34 -2.39
C SER A 98 0.92 -9.52 -1.14
N PHE A 99 1.50 -9.97 -0.02
CA PHE A 99 1.68 -9.15 1.16
C PHE A 99 2.96 -8.31 1.01
N ARG A 100 2.88 -7.01 1.29
CA ARG A 100 4.01 -6.08 1.29
C ARG A 100 4.16 -5.37 2.64
N LYS A 101 5.31 -4.76 2.93
CA LYS A 101 5.46 -3.89 4.12
C LYS A 101 6.43 -2.75 3.85
N ALA A 102 5.94 -1.52 3.94
CA ALA A 102 6.75 -0.31 3.81
C ALA A 102 7.30 0.15 5.17
N THR A 103 8.59 0.47 5.22
CA THR A 103 9.24 1.15 6.36
C THR A 103 9.33 2.66 6.16
N GLY A 104 8.88 3.16 5.02
CA GLY A 104 8.77 4.56 4.62
C GLY A 104 7.97 4.65 3.32
N TYR A 105 7.71 5.87 2.81
CA TYR A 105 6.98 6.10 1.55
C TYR A 105 7.85 5.76 0.34
N THR A 106 8.09 4.46 0.15
CA THR A 106 8.91 3.86 -0.90
C THR A 106 8.25 2.56 -1.35
N ASN A 107 8.69 1.99 -2.46
CA ASN A 107 8.15 0.74 -2.97
C ASN A 107 8.21 -0.37 -1.89
N PRO A 108 7.08 -0.96 -1.49
CA PRO A 108 7.07 -1.88 -0.35
C PRO A 108 7.53 -3.29 -0.79
N PRO A 109 8.58 -3.85 -0.17
CA PRO A 109 9.02 -5.21 -0.46
C PRO A 109 7.97 -6.24 -0.02
N VAL A 110 8.01 -7.43 -0.63
CA VAL A 110 7.21 -8.59 -0.20
C VAL A 110 7.56 -8.96 1.24
N VAL A 111 6.53 -9.26 2.03
CA VAL A 111 6.67 -9.70 3.41
C VAL A 111 5.96 -11.04 3.61
N THR A 112 6.54 -11.86 4.47
CA THR A 112 5.95 -13.12 4.93
C THR A 112 5.71 -13.05 6.43
N GLY A 113 4.71 -13.78 6.92
CA GLY A 113 4.38 -13.87 8.33
C GLY A 113 3.45 -15.05 8.58
N ASN A 114 2.68 -14.98 9.65
CA ASN A 114 1.65 -15.98 9.95
C ASN A 114 0.40 -15.80 9.08
N PHE A 115 0.23 -14.62 8.47
CA PHE A 115 -0.89 -14.30 7.60
C PHE A 115 -0.85 -15.04 6.25
N SER A 116 -2.03 -15.33 5.70
CA SER A 116 -2.16 -15.92 4.36
C SER A 116 -3.41 -15.40 3.63
N MET A 117 -3.34 -15.30 2.29
CA MET A 117 -4.52 -15.06 1.45
C MET A 117 -4.86 -16.33 0.70
N ILE A 118 -5.99 -16.95 1.03
CA ILE A 118 -6.49 -18.14 0.35
C ILE A 118 -7.61 -17.71 -0.58
N THR A 119 -7.39 -17.85 -1.89
CA THR A 119 -8.30 -17.35 -2.91
C THR A 119 -9.65 -18.07 -2.84
N ILE A 120 -10.75 -17.32 -2.95
CA ILE A 120 -12.10 -17.83 -3.25
C ILE A 120 -12.26 -17.75 -4.78
N PRO A 121 -12.17 -18.87 -5.52
CA PRO A 121 -12.06 -18.83 -6.99
C PRO A 121 -13.27 -18.21 -7.67
N GLU A 122 -14.48 -18.51 -7.19
CA GLU A 122 -15.73 -17.98 -7.78
C GLU A 122 -15.83 -16.45 -7.69
N GLY A 123 -15.23 -15.86 -6.65
CA GLY A 123 -15.15 -14.42 -6.44
C GLY A 123 -13.91 -13.76 -7.05
N THR A 124 -13.07 -14.52 -7.75
CA THR A 124 -11.80 -14.03 -8.31
C THR A 124 -11.76 -14.19 -9.81
N TRP A 125 -11.76 -13.07 -10.55
CA TRP A 125 -11.86 -13.07 -12.00
C TRP A 125 -11.54 -11.70 -12.59
N VAL A 126 -11.19 -11.67 -13.88
CA VAL A 126 -10.94 -10.44 -14.65
C VAL A 126 -12.00 -10.30 -15.74
N ASN A 127 -12.45 -9.08 -16.01
CA ASN A 127 -13.30 -8.76 -17.16
C ASN A 127 -12.77 -7.54 -17.91
N GLY A 128 -13.46 -7.10 -18.96
CA GLY A 128 -13.02 -5.98 -19.80
C GLY A 128 -13.04 -4.59 -19.15
N THR A 129 -13.37 -4.48 -17.86
CA THR A 129 -13.47 -3.20 -17.13
C THR A 129 -12.85 -3.23 -15.73
N ALA A 130 -12.74 -4.39 -15.11
CA ALA A 130 -12.28 -4.53 -13.73
C ALA A 130 -11.77 -5.95 -13.45
N PHE A 131 -10.97 -6.06 -12.40
CA PHE A 131 -10.67 -7.33 -11.76
C PHE A 131 -11.34 -7.41 -10.39
N PHE A 132 -11.65 -8.63 -10.00
CA PHE A 132 -12.27 -9.00 -8.73
C PHE A 132 -11.33 -9.97 -8.05
N TYR A 133 -11.04 -9.72 -6.79
CA TYR A 133 -10.20 -10.59 -5.98
C TYR A 133 -10.85 -10.80 -4.63
N THR A 134 -11.39 -11.99 -4.41
CA THR A 134 -12.01 -12.39 -3.15
C THR A 134 -11.18 -13.49 -2.51
N PHE A 135 -10.85 -13.33 -1.23
CA PHE A 135 -10.00 -14.27 -0.53
C PHE A 135 -10.30 -14.29 0.97
N LEU A 136 -10.04 -15.44 1.59
CA LEU A 136 -9.93 -15.58 3.04
C LEU A 136 -8.53 -15.09 3.46
N CYS A 137 -8.48 -14.03 4.25
CA CYS A 137 -7.27 -13.52 4.87
C CYS A 137 -7.16 -14.15 6.26
N LYS A 138 -6.31 -15.17 6.40
CA LYS A 138 -6.05 -15.80 7.69
C LYS A 138 -5.00 -15.03 8.47
N ASP A 139 -5.16 -14.95 9.78
CA ASP A 139 -4.24 -14.26 10.69
C ASP A 139 -3.97 -12.80 10.28
N CYS A 140 -4.98 -12.11 9.74
CA CYS A 140 -4.91 -10.74 9.23
C CYS A 140 -5.54 -9.69 10.18
N VAL A 141 -6.27 -10.14 11.19
CA VAL A 141 -6.75 -9.33 12.32
C VAL A 141 -5.84 -9.58 13.51
N GLY A 142 -5.45 -8.52 14.21
CA GLY A 142 -4.50 -8.61 15.32
C GLY A 142 -4.71 -7.54 16.38
N ASP A 143 -3.96 -7.67 17.48
CA ASP A 143 -4.04 -6.74 18.63
C ASP A 143 -3.24 -5.45 18.40
N THR A 144 -2.28 -5.48 17.48
CA THR A 144 -1.47 -4.31 17.12
C THR A 144 -1.45 -4.09 15.61
N VAL A 145 -1.22 -2.84 15.19
CA VAL A 145 -1.10 -2.47 13.76
C VAL A 145 0.05 -3.15 13.03
N ALA A 146 1.00 -3.74 13.78
CA ALA A 146 2.09 -4.53 13.22
C ALA A 146 1.67 -5.98 12.91
N ASP A 147 0.68 -6.48 13.65
CA ASP A 147 0.18 -7.86 13.59
C ASP A 147 -1.03 -8.01 12.66
N GLY A 148 -1.77 -6.92 12.39
CA GLY A 148 -2.86 -6.90 11.44
C GLY A 148 -3.83 -5.73 11.65
N ILE A 149 -5.04 -5.90 11.14
CA ILE A 149 -6.14 -4.98 11.38
C ILE A 149 -6.53 -5.04 12.85
N VAL A 150 -6.46 -3.91 13.53
CA VAL A 150 -6.96 -3.75 14.90
C VAL A 150 -8.43 -3.34 14.83
N LEU A 151 -9.32 -4.21 15.29
CA LEU A 151 -10.76 -3.98 15.29
C LEU A 151 -11.25 -3.48 16.66
N SER A 152 -12.16 -2.51 16.63
CA SER A 152 -12.87 -1.95 17.78
C SER A 152 -14.38 -2.05 17.55
N ASP A 153 -15.14 -2.24 18.63
CA ASP A 153 -16.61 -2.26 18.57
C ASP A 153 -17.24 -0.90 18.22
N THR A 154 -16.47 0.19 18.28
CA THR A 154 -17.01 1.56 18.16
C THR A 154 -16.68 2.22 16.83
N THR A 155 -15.40 2.35 16.50
CA THR A 155 -14.97 3.07 15.30
C THR A 155 -13.73 2.42 14.73
N ASN A 156 -13.80 2.11 13.45
CA ASN A 156 -12.72 1.51 12.70
C ASN A 156 -12.46 2.39 11.48
N VAL A 157 -11.19 2.61 11.18
CA VAL A 157 -10.76 3.30 9.97
C VAL A 157 -9.90 2.33 9.18
N PHE A 158 -10.22 2.24 7.90
CA PHE A 158 -9.54 1.43 6.90
C PHE A 158 -9.05 2.35 5.80
N SER A 159 -7.96 1.96 5.14
CA SER A 159 -7.39 2.72 4.03
C SER A 159 -7.34 1.88 2.77
N TRP A 160 -7.20 2.54 1.63
CA TRP A 160 -7.19 1.91 0.33
C TRP A 160 -6.33 2.72 -0.63
N ALA A 161 -5.83 2.07 -1.68
CA ALA A 161 -5.06 2.70 -2.73
C ALA A 161 -5.15 1.88 -4.02
N TYR A 162 -5.10 2.53 -5.18
CA TYR A 162 -4.88 1.86 -6.46
C TYR A 162 -4.19 2.77 -7.47
N SER A 163 -3.60 2.15 -8.47
CA SER A 163 -3.01 2.78 -9.63
C SER A 163 -3.68 2.28 -10.90
N ASP A 164 -3.93 3.20 -11.84
CA ASP A 164 -4.35 2.92 -13.21
C ASP A 164 -3.20 3.08 -14.22
N THR A 165 -1.96 3.12 -13.72
CA THR A 165 -0.75 3.12 -14.55
C THR A 165 -0.21 1.69 -14.64
N PRO A 166 0.06 1.17 -15.85
CA PRO A 166 0.65 -0.15 -16.05
C PRO A 166 1.94 -0.39 -15.27
N LEU A 167 2.07 -1.60 -14.73
CA LEU A 167 3.33 -2.08 -14.15
C LEU A 167 4.34 -2.39 -15.26
N THR A 168 5.63 -2.13 -15.01
CA THR A 168 6.69 -2.44 -15.98
C THR A 168 6.93 -3.93 -16.14
N ASP A 169 6.83 -4.69 -15.05
CA ASP A 169 6.93 -6.16 -15.03
C ASP A 169 5.90 -6.72 -14.04
N PRO A 170 4.66 -7.02 -14.50
CA PRO A 170 3.57 -7.50 -13.67
C PRO A 170 3.64 -9.01 -13.36
N SER A 171 4.58 -9.75 -13.94
CA SER A 171 4.54 -11.22 -13.97
C SER A 171 4.81 -11.90 -12.63
N THR A 172 5.28 -11.17 -11.61
CA THR A 172 5.68 -11.75 -10.32
C THR A 172 5.06 -11.02 -9.15
N ALA A 173 4.70 -11.77 -8.10
CA ALA A 173 4.22 -11.22 -6.84
C ALA A 173 5.19 -10.21 -6.17
N SER A 174 6.45 -10.15 -6.61
CA SER A 174 7.49 -9.19 -6.19
C SER A 174 7.62 -7.96 -7.10
N ALA A 175 6.76 -7.79 -8.10
CA ALA A 175 6.76 -6.67 -9.04
C ALA A 175 6.95 -5.31 -8.35
N VAL A 176 7.67 -4.40 -9.02
CA VAL A 176 7.84 -3.02 -8.57
C VAL A 176 6.56 -2.25 -8.90
N LEU A 177 5.78 -1.97 -7.87
CA LEU A 177 4.60 -1.10 -7.93
C LEU A 177 4.99 0.38 -8.17
N ASN A 178 4.40 1.01 -9.17
CA ASN A 178 4.42 2.46 -9.31
C ASN A 178 3.49 3.11 -8.26
N MET A 179 3.56 4.43 -8.11
CA MET A 179 2.73 5.16 -7.13
C MET A 179 1.22 5.01 -7.41
N HIS A 180 0.40 4.92 -6.36
CA HIS A 180 -1.06 4.82 -6.45
C HIS A 180 -1.71 6.13 -6.92
N ASN A 181 -1.69 6.35 -8.22
CA ASN A 181 -2.17 7.56 -8.91
C ASN A 181 -3.67 7.52 -9.26
N GLY A 182 -4.32 6.35 -9.21
CA GLY A 182 -5.74 6.17 -9.54
C GLY A 182 -6.67 6.60 -8.41
N GLY A 183 -6.17 6.56 -7.17
CA GLY A 183 -6.87 7.05 -5.98
C GLY A 183 -6.42 6.35 -4.71
N TYR A 184 -6.59 7.02 -3.58
CA TYR A 184 -6.31 6.50 -2.25
C TYR A 184 -7.11 7.29 -1.22
N GLY A 185 -7.22 6.75 -0.01
CA GLY A 185 -7.83 7.45 1.11
C GLY A 185 -8.25 6.50 2.21
N SER A 186 -9.16 6.97 3.05
CA SER A 186 -9.68 6.20 4.18
C SER A 186 -11.20 6.26 4.27
N PHE A 187 -11.77 5.23 4.87
CA PHE A 187 -13.20 5.09 5.15
C PHE A 187 -13.37 4.38 6.50
N GLY A 188 -14.58 4.42 7.06
CA GLY A 188 -14.86 3.72 8.31
C GLY A 188 -16.22 3.04 8.30
N PHE A 189 -16.33 2.00 9.11
CA PHE A 189 -17.57 1.30 9.42
C PHE A 189 -17.53 0.67 10.81
N THR A 190 -18.69 0.29 11.33
CA THR A 190 -18.80 -0.43 12.60
C THR A 190 -18.58 -1.92 12.34
N VAL A 191 -17.73 -2.59 13.11
CA VAL A 191 -17.44 -4.03 12.91
C VAL A 191 -18.71 -4.87 12.77
N SER A 192 -19.73 -4.59 13.59
CA SER A 192 -21.02 -5.28 13.56
C SER A 192 -21.70 -5.26 12.20
N ASP A 193 -21.45 -4.24 11.40
CA ASP A 193 -22.02 -4.12 10.06
C ASP A 193 -21.44 -5.20 9.14
N ALA A 194 -20.16 -5.55 9.29
CA ALA A 194 -19.50 -6.58 8.48
C ALA A 194 -19.64 -8.01 9.03
N GLN A 195 -20.28 -8.21 10.19
CA GLN A 195 -20.39 -9.51 10.82
C GLN A 195 -21.51 -10.36 10.20
N SER A 196 -21.26 -11.66 10.03
CA SER A 196 -22.24 -12.59 9.50
C SER A 196 -22.11 -13.99 10.10
N ALA A 197 -23.25 -14.63 10.36
CA ALA A 197 -23.35 -16.04 10.74
C ALA A 197 -22.87 -16.97 9.59
N ASP A 198 -22.96 -16.52 8.34
CA ASP A 198 -22.55 -17.28 7.16
C ASP A 198 -21.03 -17.25 6.92
N PHE A 199 -20.26 -16.51 7.73
CA PHE A 199 -18.81 -16.36 7.55
C PHE A 199 -18.08 -17.69 7.41
N ALA A 200 -18.40 -18.68 8.25
CA ALA A 200 -17.76 -19.99 8.18
C ALA A 200 -18.05 -20.73 6.87
N THR A 201 -19.27 -20.59 6.35
CA THR A 201 -19.68 -21.13 5.05
C THR A 201 -18.90 -20.47 3.92
N TRP A 202 -18.79 -19.14 3.95
CA TRP A 202 -18.03 -18.37 2.95
C TRP A 202 -16.54 -18.65 3.01
N ALA A 203 -15.96 -18.77 4.21
CA ALA A 203 -14.55 -19.07 4.41
C ALA A 203 -14.18 -20.45 3.84
N ALA A 204 -15.09 -21.43 3.92
CA ALA A 204 -14.90 -22.76 3.34
C ALA A 204 -14.83 -22.76 1.79
N MET A 205 -15.25 -21.67 1.12
CA MET A 205 -15.11 -21.52 -0.33
C MET A 205 -13.66 -21.21 -0.75
N ALA A 206 -12.80 -20.83 0.20
CA ALA A 206 -11.40 -20.52 -0.05
C ALA A 206 -10.59 -21.79 -0.33
N THR A 207 -10.51 -22.13 -1.62
CA THR A 207 -9.91 -23.38 -2.13
C THR A 207 -8.84 -23.13 -3.19
N GLY A 208 -8.69 -21.89 -3.64
CA GLY A 208 -7.69 -21.50 -4.62
C GLY A 208 -6.30 -21.39 -4.00
N SER A 209 -5.31 -21.14 -4.86
CA SER A 209 -3.92 -20.98 -4.46
C SER A 209 -3.78 -19.96 -3.33
N ALA A 210 -2.98 -20.31 -2.33
CA ALA A 210 -2.57 -19.39 -1.29
C ALA A 210 -1.57 -18.38 -1.87
N GLY A 211 -2.05 -17.20 -2.23
CA GLY A 211 -1.19 -16.08 -2.63
C GLY A 211 -0.43 -15.60 -1.40
N GLY A 212 0.82 -16.02 -1.23
CA GLY A 212 1.65 -15.58 -0.11
C GLY A 212 2.67 -16.56 0.44
N SER A 213 2.74 -17.81 -0.04
CA SER A 213 3.85 -18.71 0.29
C SER A 213 4.68 -18.97 -0.95
N ALA A 214 5.91 -18.45 -0.96
CA ALA A 214 6.88 -18.73 -1.99
C ALA A 214 7.06 -20.25 -2.14
N ASN A 215 6.55 -20.81 -3.23
CA ASN A 215 7.02 -22.11 -3.71
C ASN A 215 7.08 -22.11 -5.24
N SER A 216 8.02 -21.33 -5.76
CA SER A 216 8.72 -21.66 -7.00
C SER A 216 10.18 -21.92 -6.61
N THR A 217 10.57 -23.19 -6.70
CA THR A 217 11.89 -23.72 -6.36
C THR A 217 12.96 -23.18 -7.31
N GLY A 218 13.78 -22.24 -6.82
CA GLY A 218 15.07 -21.87 -7.39
C GLY A 218 16.13 -21.83 -6.30
N ASN A 219 16.89 -22.93 -6.18
CA ASN A 219 17.94 -23.13 -5.18
C ASN A 219 19.10 -22.13 -5.35
N SER A 220 19.32 -21.24 -4.38
CA SER A 220 20.60 -20.56 -4.21
C SER A 220 20.97 -20.43 -2.74
N THR A 221 22.04 -21.11 -2.39
CA THR A 221 22.69 -21.10 -1.08
C THR A 221 23.63 -19.88 -0.97
N THR A 222 23.10 -18.75 -0.51
CA THR A 222 23.93 -17.61 -0.07
C THR A 222 23.36 -16.99 1.21
N PRO A 223 24.20 -16.57 2.19
CA PRO A 223 23.72 -16.05 3.47
C PRO A 223 22.83 -14.81 3.30
N ILE A 224 21.70 -14.78 4.00
CA ILE A 224 20.82 -13.61 4.11
C ILE A 224 21.60 -12.47 4.79
N GLY A 225 21.88 -11.41 4.01
CA GLY A 225 22.33 -10.10 4.47
C GLY A 225 21.19 -9.09 4.38
N GLY A 226 21.16 -8.14 5.33
CA GLY A 226 20.03 -7.25 5.65
C GLY A 226 19.30 -6.61 4.47
N GLY A 227 17.97 -6.50 4.63
CA GLY A 227 16.98 -6.13 3.62
C GLY A 227 17.35 -4.90 2.77
N GLY A 228 17.56 -5.18 1.48
CA GLY A 228 17.91 -4.26 0.39
C GLY A 228 16.81 -4.22 -0.69
N SER A 229 16.70 -3.12 -1.41
CA SER A 229 15.68 -2.86 -2.42
C SER A 229 16.09 -3.67 -3.64
N SER A 230 15.22 -4.57 -4.10
CA SER A 230 15.49 -5.26 -5.37
C SER A 230 14.98 -4.39 -6.50
N ASN A 231 15.79 -3.40 -6.86
CA ASN A 231 15.89 -3.02 -8.26
C ASN A 231 16.19 -4.32 -9.02
N THR A 232 15.36 -4.74 -9.99
CA THR A 232 15.69 -5.83 -10.92
C THR A 232 16.78 -5.36 -11.88
N THR A 233 17.92 -5.01 -11.32
CA THR A 233 19.18 -5.30 -11.97
C THR A 233 19.50 -6.73 -11.55
N THR A 234 19.50 -7.67 -12.50
CA THR A 234 20.61 -8.65 -12.55
C THR A 234 21.84 -7.92 -12.03
N PRO A 235 22.62 -8.40 -11.05
CA PRO A 235 23.77 -7.66 -10.55
C PRO A 235 24.66 -7.33 -11.74
N THR A 236 24.44 -6.17 -12.33
CA THR A 236 25.32 -5.61 -13.33
C THR A 236 26.50 -5.30 -12.46
N ASN A 237 27.56 -6.04 -12.72
CA ASN A 237 28.88 -5.67 -12.28
C ASN A 237 29.20 -4.37 -13.02
N THR A 238 28.53 -3.29 -12.63
CA THR A 238 28.83 -1.94 -13.07
C THR A 238 30.16 -1.71 -12.42
N THR A 239 31.22 -1.97 -13.18
CA THR A 239 32.55 -1.55 -12.82
C THR A 239 32.37 -0.07 -12.49
N ALA A 240 32.62 0.32 -11.24
CA ALA A 240 32.58 1.72 -10.88
C ALA A 240 33.50 2.42 -11.88
N ILE A 241 32.92 3.21 -12.79
CA ILE A 241 33.67 4.01 -13.77
C ILE A 241 34.53 5.07 -13.08
N ILE A 242 34.35 5.19 -11.76
CA ILE A 242 35.15 5.97 -10.85
C ILE A 242 35.76 4.99 -9.84
N SER A 243 36.99 4.58 -10.11
CA SER A 243 37.88 4.00 -9.10
C SER A 243 38.78 5.11 -8.56
N ASP A 244 39.14 5.04 -7.27
CA ASP A 244 40.15 5.90 -6.64
C ASP A 244 39.73 7.34 -6.28
N LEU A 245 38.43 7.63 -6.14
CA LEU A 245 37.98 8.84 -5.44
C LEU A 245 37.87 8.57 -3.94
N ALA A 246 38.64 9.32 -3.16
CA ALA A 246 38.49 9.41 -1.72
C ALA A 246 37.60 10.61 -1.34
N TYR A 247 36.77 10.43 -0.33
CA TYR A 247 36.00 11.49 0.32
C TYR A 247 36.44 11.55 1.77
N ASP A 248 36.48 12.75 2.35
CA ASP A 248 36.77 12.95 3.77
C ASP A 248 35.67 12.30 4.63
N TYR A 249 34.42 12.35 4.13
CA TYR A 249 33.26 11.74 4.78
C TYR A 249 32.34 11.05 3.79
N ILE A 250 31.81 9.91 4.21
CA ILE A 250 30.70 9.22 3.55
C ILE A 250 29.53 9.20 4.52
N VAL A 251 28.42 9.82 4.12
CA VAL A 251 27.15 9.79 4.87
C VAL A 251 26.23 8.80 4.17
N CYS A 252 25.74 7.81 4.91
CA CYS A 252 24.84 6.78 4.37
C CYS A 252 23.39 7.04 4.85
N GLY A 253 22.54 7.49 3.94
CA GLY A 253 21.12 7.77 4.14
C GLY A 253 20.80 9.26 4.15
N ALA A 254 20.02 9.73 3.18
CA ALA A 254 19.53 11.09 3.00
C ALA A 254 18.19 11.34 3.71
N GLY A 255 18.05 10.84 4.93
CA GLY A 255 16.91 11.12 5.81
C GLY A 255 17.06 12.46 6.56
N PRO A 256 16.13 12.76 7.50
CA PRO A 256 16.11 14.03 8.25
C PRO A 256 17.43 14.38 8.95
N ALA A 257 18.17 13.37 9.42
CA ALA A 257 19.48 13.57 10.04
C ALA A 257 20.63 13.63 9.02
N GLY A 258 20.59 12.77 8.00
CA GLY A 258 21.70 12.59 7.06
C GLY A 258 21.91 13.77 6.13
N ILE A 259 20.83 14.38 5.61
CA ILE A 259 20.94 15.59 4.78
C ILE A 259 21.55 16.76 5.57
N ILE A 260 21.19 16.88 6.85
CA ILE A 260 21.71 17.94 7.73
C ILE A 260 23.17 17.68 8.06
N ALA A 261 23.52 16.44 8.42
CA ALA A 261 24.90 16.07 8.71
C ALA A 261 25.81 16.26 7.49
N ALA A 262 25.39 15.79 6.32
CA ALA A 262 26.15 15.93 5.08
C ALA A 262 26.39 17.40 4.74
N GLU A 263 25.37 18.25 4.83
CA GLU A 263 25.50 19.69 4.57
C GLU A 263 26.45 20.36 5.57
N ARG A 264 26.31 20.09 6.88
CA ARG A 264 27.19 20.69 7.90
C ARG A 264 28.65 20.26 7.76
N ILE A 265 28.89 19.03 7.32
CA ILE A 265 30.24 18.55 7.05
C ILE A 265 30.78 19.21 5.76
N ALA A 266 29.96 19.34 4.72
CA ALA A 266 30.36 19.99 3.47
C ALA A 266 30.68 21.49 3.67
N GLU A 267 29.93 22.21 4.52
CA GLU A 267 30.20 23.60 4.90
C GLU A 267 31.59 23.80 5.52
N SER A 268 32.21 22.75 6.09
CA SER A 268 33.58 22.80 6.62
C SER A 268 34.67 22.82 5.54
N GLY A 269 34.30 22.60 4.27
CA GLY A 269 35.21 22.44 3.13
C GLY A 269 35.66 20.99 2.88
N ALA A 270 35.18 20.04 3.68
CA ALA A 270 35.43 18.62 3.48
C ALA A 270 34.67 18.08 2.25
N SER A 271 35.28 17.11 1.57
CA SER A 271 34.63 16.35 0.50
C SER A 271 33.67 15.32 1.09
N VAL A 272 32.38 15.40 0.72
CA VAL A 272 31.32 14.55 1.28
C VAL A 272 30.62 13.77 0.18
N LEU A 273 30.52 12.45 0.35
CA LEU A 273 29.64 11.58 -0.43
C LEU A 273 28.41 11.25 0.39
N LEU A 274 27.23 11.67 -0.06
CA LEU A 274 25.95 11.24 0.49
C LEU A 274 25.41 10.08 -0.35
N LEU A 275 25.39 8.89 0.23
CA LEU A 275 24.80 7.70 -0.38
C LEU A 275 23.36 7.56 0.09
N GLU A 276 22.42 7.49 -0.86
CA GLU A 276 21.02 7.15 -0.58
C GLU A 276 20.64 5.92 -1.39
N ARG A 277 19.88 5.02 -0.78
CA ARG A 277 19.40 3.80 -1.44
C ARG A 277 18.15 4.07 -2.27
N GLY A 278 17.30 4.98 -1.82
CA GLY A 278 16.11 5.43 -2.53
C GLY A 278 16.44 6.28 -3.77
N GLY A 279 15.45 6.42 -4.66
CA GLY A 279 15.52 7.35 -5.77
C GLY A 279 15.16 8.79 -5.36
N PRO A 280 15.17 9.74 -6.31
CA PRO A 280 14.70 11.10 -6.10
C PRO A 280 13.27 11.15 -5.53
N SER A 281 13.02 12.00 -4.53
CA SER A 281 11.70 12.21 -3.93
C SER A 281 10.99 13.44 -4.52
N LEU A 282 11.50 14.63 -4.28
CA LEU A 282 10.93 15.90 -4.75
C LEU A 282 11.22 16.10 -6.24
N ALA A 283 10.36 16.81 -6.95
CA ALA A 283 10.58 17.08 -8.37
C ALA A 283 11.93 17.80 -8.61
N PHE A 284 12.31 18.72 -7.71
CA PHE A 284 13.58 19.43 -7.83
C PHE A 284 14.81 18.53 -7.61
N THR A 285 14.67 17.38 -6.94
CA THR A 285 15.75 16.39 -6.79
C THR A 285 15.81 15.40 -7.96
N GLY A 286 14.92 15.56 -8.96
CA GLY A 286 14.90 14.77 -10.19
C GLY A 286 13.82 13.69 -10.24
N ASN A 287 12.81 13.73 -9.36
CA ASN A 287 11.70 12.81 -9.45
C ASN A 287 10.77 13.18 -10.62
N ASN A 288 10.60 12.24 -11.57
CA ASN A 288 9.77 12.41 -12.75
C ASN A 288 8.36 11.81 -12.59
N ASP A 289 8.07 11.14 -11.46
CA ASP A 289 6.75 10.61 -11.11
C ASP A 289 5.84 11.77 -10.64
N THR A 290 5.44 12.58 -11.63
CA THR A 290 4.65 13.79 -11.43
C THR A 290 3.14 13.51 -11.42
N LEU A 291 2.33 14.51 -11.09
CA LEU A 291 0.89 14.35 -10.91
C LEU A 291 0.14 14.56 -12.22
N SER A 292 -0.97 13.85 -12.43
CA SER A 292 -1.79 13.95 -13.66
C SER A 292 -2.28 15.38 -13.96
N TRP A 293 -2.42 16.20 -12.92
CA TRP A 293 -2.82 17.60 -13.03
C TRP A 293 -1.64 18.59 -12.99
N ASN A 294 -0.40 18.15 -12.72
CA ASN A 294 0.78 19.01 -12.66
C ASN A 294 2.08 18.23 -12.88
N SER A 295 2.75 18.55 -13.99
CA SER A 295 4.01 17.92 -14.43
C SER A 295 5.28 18.54 -13.84
N SER A 296 5.18 19.43 -12.85
CA SER A 296 6.32 20.12 -12.23
C SER A 296 6.50 19.81 -10.75
N VAL A 297 5.62 18.97 -10.18
CA VAL A 297 5.65 18.57 -8.77
C VAL A 297 5.46 17.07 -8.68
N SER A 298 6.14 16.43 -7.74
CA SER A 298 5.85 15.06 -7.33
C SER A 298 4.79 15.05 -6.23
N MET A 299 4.32 13.87 -5.83
CA MET A 299 3.41 13.74 -4.69
C MET A 299 3.98 14.34 -3.39
N TYR A 300 5.30 14.31 -3.22
CA TYR A 300 5.99 14.74 -2.00
C TYR A 300 6.11 16.27 -1.93
N ASP A 301 5.93 16.97 -3.05
CA ASP A 301 5.95 18.42 -3.12
C ASP A 301 4.60 19.04 -2.71
N VAL A 302 3.51 18.26 -2.62
CA VAL A 302 2.14 18.75 -2.38
C VAL A 302 1.70 18.39 -0.96
N PRO A 303 1.64 19.36 -0.02
CA PRO A 303 1.30 19.07 1.38
C PRO A 303 -0.07 18.40 1.60
N GLY A 304 -1.00 18.55 0.65
CA GLY A 304 -2.33 17.94 0.71
C GLY A 304 -2.39 16.47 0.26
N LEU A 305 -1.29 15.92 -0.26
CA LEU A 305 -1.22 14.54 -0.74
C LEU A 305 -0.40 13.61 0.16
N ASP A 306 0.38 14.17 1.08
CA ASP A 306 1.30 13.46 1.96
C ASP A 306 0.68 13.26 3.35
N TYR A 307 0.01 12.13 3.61
CA TYR A 307 -0.47 11.69 4.93
C TYR A 307 -0.62 10.17 5.01
#